data_AF-K2BF34-F1
#
_entry.id   AF-K2BF34-F1
#
_cell.length_a   1.000
_cell.length_b   1.000
_cell.length_c   1.000
_cell.angle_alpha   90.00
_cell.angle_beta   90.00
_cell.angle_gamma   90.00
#
_symmetry.space_group_name_H-M   'P 1'
#
loop_
_entity.id
_entity.type
_entity.pdbx_description
1 polymer ?
#
loop_
_entity_poly.entity_id
_entity_poly.type
_entity_poly.pdbx_seq_one_letter_code
_entity_poly.pdbx_strand_id
1 'polypeptide(L)'
;MYTLEGLAKDVFLDRYTLKDSNGQSIEQTPEQMWQRVAKAIAAVEKTETKQQEWEAKFYDILEGFDFVPGGRILTGAGSGVPLTLYNCFVIPSPKDSRDGILDSVKLMVEIMSRGGGVGVNLSSVRPRGSYVKGVNGTASGAVSFGALYSFATGLIIQGGSRRGALMLMLDIDHPDVQEFITVKRTMGQITNANLSVCISDTFMEAVKQDADWNLQWGGKVYKTVKAKELWNLVCESAWAAGEPGLMFKERYNKESNSWYFEEIIATNPCGEQGLPAWGVCNLGAINVANFVQADRTFDYERLGQVARVCMRFLDNVVDTTEYFFPENEAAQRRIRRTGLGTMGLADALIKMQVRYGT
;
A
#
# COMPACT_ATOMS: atom_id res chain seq x y z
N MET A 1 -10.90 9.91 -30.09
CA MET A 1 -9.50 10.26 -29.74
C MET A 1 -9.57 11.21 -28.57
N TYR A 2 -9.12 10.76 -27.40
CA TYR A 2 -9.13 11.59 -26.20
C TYR A 2 -8.09 12.70 -26.35
N THR A 3 -8.54 13.96 -26.35
CA THR A 3 -7.62 15.10 -26.28
C THR A 3 -7.28 15.35 -24.81
N LEU A 4 -6.12 14.90 -24.38
CA LEU A 4 -5.59 15.25 -23.07
C LEU A 4 -5.10 16.71 -23.08
N GLU A 5 -5.58 17.50 -22.12
CA GLU A 5 -5.20 18.89 -21.93
C GLU A 5 -4.73 19.15 -20.49
N GLY A 6 -3.91 20.20 -20.32
CA GLY A 6 -3.40 20.64 -19.03
C GLY A 6 -2.74 19.53 -18.21
N LEU A 7 -3.08 19.46 -16.93
CA LEU A 7 -2.46 18.56 -15.96
C LEU A 7 -2.57 17.07 -16.35
N ALA A 8 -3.67 16.66 -16.97
CA ALA A 8 -3.86 15.27 -17.37
C ALA A 8 -2.84 14.86 -18.45
N LYS A 9 -2.56 15.76 -19.40
CA LYS A 9 -1.52 15.57 -20.41
C LYS A 9 -0.13 15.51 -19.77
N ASP A 10 0.17 16.45 -18.88
CA ASP A 10 1.48 16.52 -18.21
C ASP A 10 1.76 15.25 -17.40
N VAL A 11 0.77 14.79 -16.63
CA VAL A 11 0.89 13.54 -15.84
C VAL A 11 1.03 12.32 -16.74
N PHE A 12 0.28 12.25 -17.84
CA PHE A 12 0.37 11.16 -18.80
C PHE A 12 1.77 11.04 -19.41
N LEU A 13 2.28 12.14 -19.97
CA LEU A 13 3.59 12.20 -20.61
C LEU A 13 4.75 12.01 -19.62
N ASP A 14 4.61 12.49 -18.38
CA ASP A 14 5.64 12.31 -17.36
C ASP A 14 5.71 10.86 -16.87
N ARG A 15 4.56 10.26 -16.54
CA ARG A 15 4.50 9.07 -15.66
C ARG A 15 4.07 7.77 -16.31
N TYR A 16 3.43 7.79 -17.47
CA TYR A 16 2.72 6.62 -18.00
C TYR A 16 3.14 6.21 -19.41
N THR A 17 3.61 7.16 -20.22
CA THR A 17 4.11 6.82 -21.54
C THR A 17 5.39 5.99 -21.47
N LEU A 18 5.51 5.05 -22.41
CA LEU A 18 6.80 4.45 -22.70
C LEU A 18 7.78 5.48 -23.22
N LYS A 19 9.02 5.36 -22.76
CA LYS A 19 10.15 6.18 -23.17
C LYS A 19 11.21 5.30 -23.82
N ASP A 20 11.86 5.81 -24.87
CA ASP A 20 13.01 5.15 -25.49
C ASP A 20 14.28 5.24 -24.62
N SER A 21 15.40 4.74 -25.11
CA SER A 21 16.70 4.81 -24.41
C SER A 21 17.21 6.23 -24.17
N ASN A 22 16.68 7.23 -24.88
CA ASN A 22 17.01 8.65 -24.71
C ASN A 22 16.03 9.35 -23.75
N GLY A 23 15.04 8.62 -23.21
CA GLY A 23 14.01 9.18 -22.34
C GLY A 23 12.89 9.91 -23.08
N GLN A 24 12.82 9.80 -24.41
CA GLN A 24 11.77 10.42 -25.21
C GLN A 24 10.54 9.54 -25.30
N SER A 25 9.37 10.15 -25.12
CA SER A 25 8.07 9.45 -25.18
C SER A 25 7.84 8.84 -26.57
N ILE A 26 7.65 7.53 -26.63
CA ILE A 26 7.27 6.81 -27.86
C ILE A 26 5.74 6.59 -27.95
N GLU A 27 5.04 6.76 -26.83
CA GLU A 27 3.58 6.85 -26.78
C GLU A 27 3.17 8.32 -26.67
N GLN A 28 2.15 8.70 -27.45
CA GLN A 28 1.64 10.06 -27.55
C GLN A 28 0.18 10.16 -27.07
N THR A 29 -0.55 9.04 -27.03
CA THR A 29 -1.96 9.03 -26.63
C THR A 29 -2.28 7.91 -25.62
N PRO A 30 -3.29 8.08 -24.75
CA PRO A 30 -3.73 7.04 -23.82
C PRO A 30 -4.12 5.73 -24.50
N GLU A 31 -4.69 5.79 -25.71
CA GLU A 31 -5.09 4.63 -26.48
C GLU A 31 -3.90 3.71 -26.80
N GLN A 32 -2.73 4.30 -27.11
CA GLN A 32 -1.50 3.52 -27.34
C GLN A 32 -1.04 2.80 -26.07
N MET A 33 -1.08 3.49 -24.92
CA MET A 33 -0.79 2.89 -23.62
C MET A 33 -1.78 1.76 -23.29
N TRP A 34 -3.09 1.99 -23.48
CA TRP A 34 -4.11 0.98 -23.19
C TRP A 34 -3.99 -0.24 -24.09
N GLN A 35 -3.68 -0.06 -25.38
CA GLN A 35 -3.38 -1.17 -26.30
C GLN A 35 -2.21 -2.00 -25.79
N ARG A 36 -1.09 -1.35 -25.43
CA ARG A 36 0.07 -2.03 -24.85
C ARG A 36 -0.30 -2.81 -23.59
N VAL A 37 -0.98 -2.16 -22.66
CA VAL A 37 -1.32 -2.75 -21.36
C VAL A 37 -2.27 -3.94 -21.55
N ALA A 38 -3.33 -3.78 -22.32
CA ALA A 38 -4.29 -4.84 -22.61
C ALA A 38 -3.62 -6.06 -23.24
N LYS A 39 -2.78 -5.84 -24.27
CA LYS A 39 -2.03 -6.89 -24.94
C LYS A 39 -1.06 -7.62 -24.00
N ALA A 40 -0.31 -6.87 -23.19
CA ALA A 40 0.66 -7.44 -22.26
C ALA A 40 -0.01 -8.30 -21.18
N ILE A 41 -1.14 -7.84 -20.62
CA ILE A 41 -1.88 -8.58 -19.59
C ILE A 41 -2.67 -9.75 -20.17
N ALA A 42 -3.11 -9.68 -21.42
CA ALA A 42 -3.77 -10.81 -22.09
C ALA A 42 -2.79 -11.91 -22.50
N ALA A 43 -1.50 -11.61 -22.70
CA ALA A 43 -0.49 -12.56 -23.20
C ALA A 43 -0.29 -13.81 -22.33
N VAL A 44 -0.66 -13.76 -21.04
CA VAL A 44 -0.57 -14.92 -20.12
C VAL A 44 -1.71 -15.93 -20.31
N GLU A 45 -2.74 -15.58 -21.11
CA GLU A 45 -3.82 -16.49 -21.44
C GLU A 45 -3.32 -17.67 -22.29
N LYS A 46 -3.94 -18.84 -22.08
CA LYS A 46 -3.39 -20.12 -22.54
C LYS A 46 -3.37 -20.33 -24.05
N THR A 47 -4.28 -19.70 -24.79
CA THR A 47 -4.43 -19.90 -26.23
C THR A 47 -4.51 -18.55 -26.92
N GLU A 48 -4.07 -18.48 -28.17
CA GLU A 48 -4.14 -17.26 -28.98
C GLU A 48 -5.57 -16.70 -29.07
N THR A 49 -6.58 -17.56 -29.23
CA THR A 49 -7.98 -17.15 -29.20
C THR A 49 -8.37 -16.48 -27.88
N LYS A 50 -7.89 -17.00 -26.74
CA LYS A 50 -8.16 -16.39 -25.43
C LYS A 50 -7.37 -15.11 -25.21
N GLN A 51 -6.13 -15.04 -25.70
CA GLN A 51 -5.33 -13.82 -25.69
C GLN A 51 -6.06 -12.71 -26.46
N GLN A 52 -6.53 -12.98 -27.67
CA GLN A 52 -7.30 -12.01 -28.48
C GLN A 52 -8.63 -11.62 -27.81
N GLU A 53 -9.38 -12.60 -27.27
CA GLU A 53 -10.65 -12.34 -26.57
C GLU A 53 -10.45 -11.42 -25.36
N TRP A 54 -9.45 -11.70 -24.53
CA TRP A 54 -9.20 -10.93 -23.32
C TRP A 54 -8.51 -9.60 -23.60
N GLU A 55 -7.63 -9.52 -24.61
CA GLU A 55 -7.04 -8.25 -25.06
C GLU A 55 -8.13 -7.26 -25.44
N ALA A 56 -9.13 -7.69 -26.25
CA ALA A 56 -10.25 -6.84 -26.62
C ALA A 56 -11.05 -6.39 -25.38
N LYS A 57 -11.44 -7.32 -24.50
CA LYS A 57 -12.20 -6.99 -23.29
C LYS A 57 -11.44 -6.07 -22.33
N PHE A 58 -10.14 -6.25 -22.20
CA PHE A 58 -9.29 -5.40 -21.37
C PHE A 58 -9.14 -4.01 -21.97
N TYR A 59 -8.95 -3.92 -23.28
CA TYR A 59 -8.92 -2.63 -23.97
C TYR A 59 -10.23 -1.86 -23.78
N ASP A 60 -11.37 -2.51 -23.97
CA ASP A 60 -12.70 -1.88 -23.86
C ASP A 60 -12.93 -1.23 -22.49
N ILE A 61 -12.62 -1.94 -21.39
CA ILE A 61 -12.80 -1.39 -20.03
C ILE A 61 -11.81 -0.28 -19.69
N LEU A 62 -10.64 -0.26 -20.33
CA LEU A 62 -9.63 0.79 -20.16
C LEU A 62 -9.99 2.04 -20.96
N GLU A 63 -10.34 1.89 -22.23
CA GLU A 63 -10.72 2.99 -23.13
C GLU A 63 -12.01 3.68 -22.65
N GLY A 64 -12.97 2.92 -22.12
CA GLY A 64 -14.20 3.45 -21.54
C GLY A 64 -14.02 4.13 -20.18
N PHE A 65 -12.81 4.13 -19.58
CA PHE A 65 -12.55 4.54 -18.20
C PHE A 65 -13.42 3.83 -17.15
N ASP A 66 -14.02 2.69 -17.49
CA ASP A 66 -14.76 1.89 -16.52
C ASP A 66 -13.83 1.29 -15.48
N PHE A 67 -12.57 1.05 -15.85
CA PHE A 67 -11.52 0.52 -15.00
C PHE A 67 -10.22 1.29 -15.14
N VAL A 68 -9.64 1.66 -14.00
CA VAL A 68 -8.31 2.28 -13.93
C VAL A 68 -7.40 1.37 -13.11
N PRO A 69 -6.46 0.63 -13.74
CA PRO A 69 -5.51 -0.20 -13.01
C PRO A 69 -4.49 0.66 -12.26
N GLY A 70 -3.85 0.07 -11.26
CA GLY A 70 -2.80 0.72 -10.49
C GLY A 70 -1.71 1.28 -11.40
N GLY A 71 -1.22 2.47 -11.06
CA GLY A 71 -0.29 3.21 -11.93
C GLY A 71 1.05 2.51 -12.19
N ARG A 72 1.36 1.38 -11.52
CA ARG A 72 2.51 0.52 -11.83
C ARG A 72 2.23 -0.41 -13.01
N ILE A 73 1.00 -0.89 -13.13
CA ILE A 73 0.55 -1.67 -14.28
C ILE A 73 0.61 -0.81 -15.54
N LEU A 74 0.06 0.41 -15.49
CA LEU A 74 0.07 1.35 -16.63
C LEU A 74 1.49 1.66 -17.14
N THR A 75 2.43 1.89 -16.22
CA THR A 75 3.83 2.19 -16.57
C THR A 75 4.60 0.94 -17.01
N GLY A 76 4.41 -0.20 -16.34
CA GLY A 76 5.29 -1.36 -16.48
C GLY A 76 4.85 -2.41 -17.50
N ALA A 77 3.54 -2.65 -17.67
CA ALA A 77 3.05 -3.75 -18.50
C ALA A 77 3.43 -3.54 -19.97
N GLY A 78 4.14 -4.50 -20.57
CA GLY A 78 4.61 -4.41 -21.96
C GLY A 78 5.72 -3.39 -22.20
N SER A 79 6.36 -2.85 -21.15
CA SER A 79 7.45 -1.88 -21.28
C SER A 79 8.80 -2.49 -21.65
N GLY A 80 8.99 -3.79 -21.42
CA GLY A 80 10.30 -4.45 -21.56
C GLY A 80 11.32 -4.09 -20.49
N VAL A 81 10.94 -3.26 -19.51
CA VAL A 81 11.79 -2.89 -18.37
C VAL A 81 11.43 -3.78 -17.17
N PRO A 82 12.40 -4.27 -16.39
CA PRO A 82 12.15 -5.09 -15.20
C PRO A 82 11.58 -4.24 -14.05
N LEU A 83 10.29 -3.90 -14.15
CA LEU A 83 9.52 -3.23 -13.11
C LEU A 83 8.48 -4.19 -12.53
N THR A 84 8.19 -4.03 -11.24
CA THR A 84 7.03 -4.72 -10.66
C THR A 84 5.74 -4.02 -11.08
N LEU A 85 4.70 -4.81 -11.34
CA LEU A 85 3.34 -4.29 -11.58
C LEU A 85 2.56 -4.09 -10.28
N TYR A 86 3.19 -4.34 -9.12
CA TYR A 86 2.58 -4.17 -7.80
C TYR A 86 2.85 -2.80 -7.19
N ASN A 87 1.82 -2.30 -6.52
CA ASN A 87 1.87 -1.04 -5.78
C ASN A 87 2.21 -1.26 -4.30
N CYS A 88 1.78 -2.40 -3.74
CA CYS A 88 1.64 -2.59 -2.30
C CYS A 88 2.47 -3.77 -1.83
N PHE A 89 3.37 -3.51 -0.88
CA PHE A 89 4.26 -4.50 -0.30
C PHE A 89 4.27 -4.38 1.23
N VAL A 90 4.40 -5.50 1.92
CA VAL A 90 4.81 -5.57 3.32
C VAL A 90 6.01 -6.50 3.42
N ILE A 91 7.07 -6.01 4.08
CA ILE A 91 8.25 -6.82 4.37
C ILE A 91 8.15 -7.39 5.80
N PRO A 92 8.88 -8.48 6.12
CA PRO A 92 8.91 -8.99 7.48
C PRO A 92 9.33 -7.91 8.49
N SER A 93 8.79 -7.98 9.70
CA SER A 93 9.30 -7.17 10.81
C SER A 93 10.80 -7.42 10.99
N PRO A 94 11.61 -6.37 11.20
CA PRO A 94 13.06 -6.49 11.27
C PRO A 94 13.47 -7.39 12.45
N LYS A 95 14.51 -8.22 12.25
CA LYS A 95 15.12 -8.93 13.38
C LYS A 95 15.80 -7.91 14.31
N ASP A 96 15.71 -8.12 15.61
CA ASP A 96 16.23 -7.23 16.66
C ASP A 96 17.77 -7.25 16.79
N SER A 97 18.45 -6.92 15.70
CA SER A 97 19.90 -6.79 15.56
C SER A 97 20.23 -5.71 14.54
N ARG A 98 21.46 -5.21 14.56
CA ARG A 98 21.93 -4.22 13.56
C ARG A 98 21.80 -4.77 12.14
N ASP A 99 22.26 -5.99 11.91
CA ASP A 99 22.22 -6.61 10.58
C ASP A 99 20.78 -6.85 10.15
N GLY A 100 19.91 -7.34 11.05
CA GLY A 100 18.49 -7.54 10.75
C GLY A 100 17.75 -6.26 10.38
N ILE A 101 18.09 -5.15 11.02
CA ILE A 101 17.52 -3.83 10.69
C ILE A 101 18.04 -3.34 9.34
N LEU A 102 19.35 -3.46 9.08
CA LEU A 102 19.94 -3.01 7.82
C LEU A 102 19.52 -3.88 6.62
N ASP A 103 19.36 -5.19 6.82
CA ASP A 103 18.81 -6.11 5.82
C ASP A 103 17.37 -5.71 5.46
N SER A 104 16.55 -5.37 6.46
CA SER A 104 15.19 -4.88 6.23
C SER A 104 15.16 -3.53 5.47
N VAL A 105 16.06 -2.59 5.79
CA VAL A 105 16.23 -1.35 5.01
C VAL A 105 16.64 -1.65 3.56
N LYS A 106 17.56 -2.60 3.35
CA LYS A 106 17.96 -3.03 2.01
C LYS A 106 16.77 -3.59 1.23
N LEU A 107 15.99 -4.48 1.83
CA LEU A 107 14.77 -5.02 1.20
C LEU A 107 13.80 -3.90 0.79
N MET A 108 13.51 -2.98 1.72
CA MET A 108 12.65 -1.83 1.46
C MET A 108 13.15 -0.99 0.26
N VAL A 109 14.44 -0.66 0.24
CA VAL A 109 15.05 0.15 -0.82
C VAL A 109 14.97 -0.55 -2.18
N GLU A 110 15.26 -1.85 -2.23
CA GLU A 110 15.18 -2.64 -3.46
C GLU A 110 13.75 -2.74 -4.00
N ILE A 111 12.74 -2.86 -3.13
CA ILE A 111 11.33 -2.84 -3.56
C ILE A 111 10.94 -1.45 -4.10
N MET A 112 11.30 -0.39 -3.39
CA MET A 112 10.96 0.99 -3.76
C MET A 112 11.62 1.41 -5.07
N SER A 113 12.86 1.01 -5.33
CA SER A 113 13.57 1.34 -6.57
C SER A 113 12.86 0.78 -7.82
N ARG A 114 12.02 -0.24 -7.66
CA ARG A 114 11.31 -0.92 -8.73
C ARG A 114 9.83 -0.59 -8.83
N GLY A 115 9.24 0.11 -7.87
CA GLY A 115 7.80 0.41 -7.93
C GLY A 115 7.05 0.42 -6.62
N GLY A 116 7.48 -0.41 -5.68
CA GLY A 116 6.64 -0.77 -4.55
C GLY A 116 6.61 0.29 -3.45
N GLY A 117 5.42 0.55 -2.94
CA GLY A 117 5.25 1.16 -1.63
C GLY A 117 5.36 0.09 -0.55
N VAL A 118 6.11 0.36 0.53
CA VAL A 118 6.46 -0.66 1.54
C VAL A 118 5.84 -0.33 2.89
N GLY A 119 5.27 -1.33 3.55
CA GLY A 119 4.91 -1.32 4.96
C GLY A 119 5.86 -2.10 5.83
N VAL A 120 6.14 -1.58 7.03
CA VAL A 120 7.01 -2.22 8.02
C VAL A 120 6.42 -2.02 9.43
N ASN A 121 6.28 -3.10 10.19
CA ASN A 121 6.00 -3.02 11.63
C ASN A 121 7.31 -3.15 12.42
N LEU A 122 7.65 -2.10 13.18
CA LEU A 122 8.90 -1.97 13.93
C LEU A 122 8.86 -2.56 15.35
N SER A 123 7.73 -3.14 15.77
CA SER A 123 7.51 -3.60 17.16
C SER A 123 8.45 -4.73 17.60
N SER A 124 9.12 -5.39 16.65
CA SER A 124 10.16 -6.37 16.93
C SER A 124 11.48 -5.75 17.43
N VAL A 125 11.72 -4.46 17.18
CA VAL A 125 12.95 -3.76 17.60
C VAL A 125 12.86 -3.41 19.07
N ARG A 126 13.89 -3.72 19.85
CA ARG A 126 13.88 -3.44 21.29
C ARG A 126 13.72 -1.95 21.63
N PRO A 127 13.11 -1.62 22.79
CA PRO A 127 12.94 -0.25 23.24
C PRO A 127 14.23 0.51 23.43
N ARG A 128 14.15 1.84 23.32
CA ARG A 128 15.22 2.77 23.69
C ARG A 128 15.71 2.49 25.11
N GLY A 129 17.03 2.54 25.31
CA GLY A 129 17.65 2.30 26.61
C GLY A 129 17.80 0.84 27.00
N SER A 130 17.26 -0.12 26.22
CA SER A 130 17.47 -1.54 26.46
C SER A 130 18.96 -1.91 26.40
N TYR A 131 19.42 -2.77 27.31
CA TYR A 131 20.83 -3.20 27.35
C TYR A 131 21.21 -4.02 26.11
N VAL A 132 22.40 -3.74 25.57
CA VAL A 132 22.97 -4.43 24.40
C VAL A 132 24.27 -5.14 24.80
N LYS A 133 24.15 -6.43 25.10
CA LYS A 133 25.25 -7.28 25.62
C LYS A 133 26.51 -7.23 24.76
N GLY A 134 26.37 -7.28 23.43
CA GLY A 134 27.52 -7.39 22.51
C GLY A 134 28.44 -6.17 22.48
N VAL A 135 27.95 -4.99 22.87
CA VAL A 135 28.74 -3.74 22.89
C VAL A 135 28.73 -3.06 24.26
N ASN A 136 28.18 -3.74 25.28
CA ASN A 136 28.00 -3.23 26.64
C ASN A 136 27.38 -1.82 26.68
N GLY A 137 26.34 -1.59 25.87
CA GLY A 137 25.72 -0.27 25.69
C GLY A 137 24.19 -0.30 25.78
N THR A 138 23.55 0.78 25.34
CA THR A 138 22.09 0.94 25.31
C THR A 138 21.57 1.06 23.88
N ALA A 139 20.37 0.54 23.63
CA ALA A 139 19.72 0.57 22.33
C ALA A 139 19.14 1.95 22.01
N SER A 140 19.17 2.33 20.74
CA SER A 140 18.58 3.59 20.25
C SER A 140 17.05 3.59 20.23
N GLY A 141 16.41 2.41 20.19
CA GLY A 141 14.95 2.26 20.14
C GLY A 141 14.37 2.22 18.72
N ALA A 142 13.12 1.76 18.63
CA ALA A 142 12.41 1.53 17.38
C ALA A 142 12.22 2.82 16.57
N VAL A 143 11.91 3.94 17.23
CA VAL A 143 11.65 5.24 16.59
C VAL A 143 12.92 5.81 15.93
N SER A 144 14.08 5.70 16.61
CA SER A 144 15.35 6.13 16.03
C SER A 144 15.72 5.33 14.78
N PHE A 145 15.45 4.01 14.74
CA PHE A 145 15.61 3.25 13.51
C PHE A 145 14.53 3.62 12.48
N GLY A 146 13.30 3.91 12.88
CA GLY A 146 12.27 4.45 11.97
C GLY A 146 12.73 5.70 11.21
N ALA A 147 13.52 6.58 11.84
CA ALA A 147 14.13 7.72 11.17
C ALA A 147 15.12 7.32 10.06
N LEU A 148 15.88 6.22 10.24
CA LEU A 148 16.74 5.66 9.19
C LEU A 148 15.91 5.16 7.99
N TYR A 149 14.80 4.46 8.23
CA TYR A 149 13.91 3.99 7.15
C TYR A 149 13.36 5.18 6.37
N SER A 150 12.81 6.18 7.08
CA SER A 150 12.30 7.40 6.43
C SER A 150 13.39 8.18 5.70
N PHE A 151 14.62 8.23 6.20
CA PHE A 151 15.71 8.89 5.50
C PHE A 151 16.02 8.16 4.18
N ALA A 152 16.18 6.84 4.24
CA ALA A 152 16.43 6.02 3.06
C ALA A 152 15.31 6.14 2.01
N THR A 153 14.04 6.14 2.41
CA THR A 153 12.89 6.35 1.50
C THR A 153 12.98 7.67 0.74
N GLY A 154 13.43 8.74 1.41
CA GLY A 154 13.59 10.07 0.79
C GLY A 154 14.65 10.13 -0.31
N LEU A 155 15.59 9.18 -0.34
CA LEU A 155 16.63 9.09 -1.36
C LEU A 155 16.16 8.33 -2.61
N ILE A 156 15.02 7.63 -2.56
CA ILE A 156 14.55 6.81 -3.66
C ILE A 156 13.60 7.58 -4.56
N ILE A 157 14.01 7.76 -5.81
CA ILE A 157 13.20 8.31 -6.90
C ILE A 157 13.22 7.31 -8.05
N GLN A 158 12.06 6.82 -8.44
CA GLN A 158 11.89 5.92 -9.56
C GLN A 158 11.41 6.67 -10.80
N GLY A 159 12.02 6.36 -11.95
CA GLY A 159 11.61 6.89 -13.24
C GLY A 159 11.72 8.42 -13.33
N GLY A 160 12.54 9.04 -12.48
CA GLY A 160 12.78 10.48 -12.44
C GLY A 160 11.77 11.32 -11.65
N SER A 161 10.55 10.83 -11.41
CA SER A 161 9.49 11.66 -10.78
C SER A 161 8.67 11.01 -9.65
N ARG A 162 8.70 9.68 -9.48
CA ARG A 162 7.94 8.99 -8.42
C ARG A 162 8.83 8.70 -7.21
N ARG A 163 8.52 9.32 -6.07
CA ARG A 163 9.24 9.11 -4.80
C ARG A 163 8.83 7.79 -4.14
N GLY A 164 9.71 7.25 -3.30
CA GLY A 164 9.38 6.14 -2.41
C GLY A 164 8.23 6.48 -1.45
N ALA A 165 7.47 5.46 -1.04
CA ALA A 165 6.37 5.58 -0.10
C ALA A 165 6.48 4.48 0.96
N LEU A 166 6.37 4.87 2.23
CA LEU A 166 6.62 4.02 3.38
C LEU A 166 5.49 4.14 4.40
N MET A 167 5.03 3.01 4.94
CA MET A 167 4.27 2.94 6.19
C MET A 167 5.17 2.36 7.28
N LEU A 168 5.30 3.07 8.39
CA LEU A 168 5.89 2.56 9.63
C LEU A 168 4.79 2.35 10.66
N MET A 169 4.82 1.19 11.30
CA MET A 169 3.84 0.82 12.31
C MET A 169 4.52 0.41 13.61
N LEU A 170 3.83 0.65 14.72
CA LEU A 170 4.26 0.24 16.05
C LEU A 170 3.05 -0.18 16.89
N ASP A 171 3.17 -1.29 17.62
CA ASP A 171 2.10 -1.84 18.43
C ASP A 171 1.86 -0.95 19.66
N ILE A 172 0.59 -0.79 20.05
CA ILE A 172 0.16 0.16 21.11
C ILE A 172 0.75 -0.14 22.49
N ASP A 173 1.21 -1.38 22.73
CA ASP A 173 1.88 -1.80 23.96
C ASP A 173 3.41 -1.69 23.87
N HIS A 174 3.98 -1.23 22.76
CA HIS A 174 5.44 -1.07 22.65
C HIS A 174 5.95 0.06 23.59
N PRO A 175 7.05 -0.12 24.34
CA PRO A 175 7.56 0.92 25.26
C PRO A 175 7.97 2.24 24.60
N ASP A 176 8.36 2.22 23.32
CA ASP A 176 8.65 3.45 22.56
C ASP A 176 7.39 4.11 21.95
N VAL A 177 6.17 3.60 22.21
CA VAL A 177 4.94 4.08 21.56
C VAL A 177 4.65 5.55 21.80
N GLN A 178 4.96 6.07 22.99
CA GLN A 178 4.73 7.50 23.29
C GLN A 178 5.65 8.41 22.45
N GLU A 179 6.90 8.00 22.23
CA GLU A 179 7.82 8.68 21.33
C GLU A 179 7.31 8.57 19.88
N PHE A 180 6.89 7.38 19.47
CA PHE A 180 6.37 7.14 18.12
C PHE A 180 5.13 7.98 17.78
N ILE A 181 4.20 8.11 18.73
CA ILE A 181 2.99 8.93 18.57
C ILE A 181 3.35 10.41 18.37
N THR A 182 4.38 10.90 19.06
CA THR A 182 4.67 12.33 19.16
C THR A 182 5.78 12.82 18.23
N VAL A 183 6.58 11.92 17.64
CA VAL A 183 7.78 12.25 16.85
C VAL A 183 7.51 13.29 15.76
N LYS A 184 6.39 13.17 15.04
CA LYS A 184 6.01 14.09 13.96
C LYS A 184 5.36 15.40 14.39
N ARG A 185 5.11 15.60 15.68
CA ARG A 185 4.80 16.94 16.21
C ARG A 185 6.00 17.88 16.04
N THR A 186 7.21 17.32 15.93
CA THR A 186 8.42 18.08 15.60
C THR A 186 8.64 18.05 14.09
N MET A 187 8.56 19.23 13.47
CA MET A 187 8.81 19.38 12.03
C MET A 187 10.20 18.86 11.64
N GLY A 188 10.28 18.16 10.51
CA GLY A 188 11.53 17.61 9.97
C GLY A 188 11.90 16.21 10.49
N GLN A 189 11.16 15.64 11.43
CA GLN A 189 11.36 14.26 11.84
C GLN A 189 10.51 13.28 11.02
N ILE A 190 11.13 12.20 10.54
CA ILE A 190 10.48 11.10 9.79
C ILE A 190 9.60 11.62 8.63
N THR A 191 10.17 12.42 7.74
CA THR A 191 9.41 13.18 6.72
C THR A 191 8.92 12.36 5.52
N ASN A 192 9.41 11.13 5.34
CA ASN A 192 9.11 10.29 4.16
C ASN A 192 8.46 8.95 4.53
N ALA A 193 7.71 8.89 5.63
CA ALA A 193 6.94 7.72 6.01
C ALA A 193 5.61 8.15 6.61
N ASN A 194 4.52 7.45 6.33
CA ASN A 194 3.30 7.52 7.13
C ASN A 194 3.48 6.72 8.42
N LEU A 195 2.92 7.18 9.53
CA LEU A 195 2.93 6.47 10.81
C LEU A 195 1.54 5.96 11.15
N SER A 196 1.43 4.73 11.65
CA SER A 196 0.20 4.21 12.25
C SER A 196 0.48 3.38 13.49
N VAL A 197 -0.35 3.54 14.52
CA VAL A 197 -0.27 2.71 15.73
C VAL A 197 -1.18 1.49 15.56
N CYS A 198 -0.67 0.29 15.88
CA CYS A 198 -1.47 -0.92 15.84
C CYS A 198 -2.32 -1.02 17.11
N ILE A 199 -3.62 -0.85 16.94
CA ILE A 199 -4.61 -0.88 18.02
C ILE A 199 -5.21 -2.29 18.14
N SER A 200 -5.37 -2.77 19.38
CA SER A 200 -6.09 -4.00 19.70
C SER A 200 -7.51 -3.69 20.20
N ASP A 201 -8.43 -4.65 20.03
CA ASP A 201 -9.77 -4.55 20.65
C ASP A 201 -9.63 -4.46 22.17
N THR A 202 -8.65 -5.18 22.73
CA THR A 202 -8.34 -5.18 24.17
C THR A 202 -7.90 -3.80 24.68
N PHE A 203 -7.09 -3.08 23.90
CA PHE A 203 -6.71 -1.70 24.24
C PHE A 203 -7.93 -0.78 24.23
N MET A 204 -8.79 -0.89 23.23
CA MET A 204 -10.01 -0.06 23.17
C MET A 204 -10.95 -0.33 24.34
N GLU A 205 -11.01 -1.56 24.83
CA GLU A 205 -11.77 -1.87 26.05
C GLU A 205 -11.11 -1.26 27.30
N ALA A 206 -9.79 -1.33 27.42
CA ALA A 206 -9.05 -0.66 28.49
C ALA A 206 -9.27 0.87 28.48
N VAL A 207 -9.36 1.50 27.30
CA VAL A 207 -9.70 2.94 27.16
C VAL A 207 -11.08 3.25 27.71
N LYS A 208 -12.10 2.45 27.37
CA LYS A 208 -13.48 2.66 27.88
C LYS A 208 -13.57 2.54 29.39
N GLN A 209 -12.80 1.62 29.97
CA GLN A 209 -12.79 1.33 31.40
C GLN A 209 -11.82 2.21 32.20
N ASP A 210 -11.05 3.09 31.54
CA ASP A 210 -9.95 3.85 32.14
C ASP A 210 -8.94 2.95 32.91
N ALA A 211 -8.71 1.77 32.34
CA ALA A 211 -7.86 0.75 32.92
C ALA A 211 -6.37 1.07 32.69
N ASP A 212 -5.53 0.39 33.47
CA ASP A 212 -4.09 0.42 33.30
C ASP A 212 -3.69 -0.35 32.03
N TRP A 213 -2.66 0.15 31.35
CA TRP A 213 -2.09 -0.43 30.14
C TRP A 213 -0.58 -0.60 30.31
N ASN A 214 -0.12 -1.83 30.11
CA ASN A 214 1.30 -2.17 30.23
C ASN A 214 2.00 -1.92 28.89
N LEU A 215 3.03 -1.07 28.94
CA LEU A 215 4.01 -0.95 27.87
C LEU A 215 5.09 -2.01 28.09
N GLN A 216 5.19 -2.96 27.17
CA GLN A 216 5.94 -4.19 27.34
C GLN A 216 6.66 -4.62 26.07
N TRP A 217 7.80 -5.28 26.24
CA TRP A 217 8.56 -5.86 25.13
C TRP A 217 9.35 -7.08 25.61
N GLY A 218 9.41 -8.14 24.80
CA GLY A 218 10.15 -9.36 25.13
C GLY A 218 9.72 -10.04 26.43
N GLY A 219 8.44 -9.93 26.79
CA GLY A 219 7.89 -10.49 28.04
C GLY A 219 8.17 -9.65 29.31
N LYS A 220 8.78 -8.47 29.18
CA LYS A 220 9.03 -7.54 30.29
C LYS A 220 8.12 -6.31 30.18
N VAL A 221 7.48 -5.95 31.29
CA VAL A 221 6.80 -4.65 31.43
C VAL A 221 7.83 -3.57 31.77
N TYR A 222 7.84 -2.49 31.00
CA TYR A 222 8.75 -1.35 31.17
C TYR A 222 8.07 -0.19 31.90
N LYS A 223 6.78 0.01 31.64
CA LYS A 223 5.98 1.10 32.21
C LYS A 223 4.50 0.73 32.16
N THR A 224 3.73 1.15 33.15
CA THR A 224 2.27 1.09 33.12
C THR A 224 1.72 2.50 33.04
N VAL A 225 0.74 2.74 32.16
CA VAL A 225 0.08 4.03 31.92
C VAL A 225 -1.43 3.85 31.96
N LYS A 226 -2.21 4.93 32.04
CA LYS A 226 -3.64 4.84 31.78
C LYS A 226 -3.90 4.70 30.28
N ALA A 227 -4.75 3.74 29.90
CA ALA A 227 -5.11 3.53 28.50
C ALA A 227 -5.71 4.82 27.88
N LYS A 228 -6.54 5.53 28.65
CA LYS A 228 -7.16 6.80 28.22
C LYS A 228 -6.14 7.92 28.01
N GLU A 229 -5.10 8.01 28.83
CA GLU A 229 -4.01 8.98 28.62
C GLU A 229 -3.27 8.70 27.31
N LEU A 230 -2.96 7.42 27.04
CA LEU A 230 -2.29 7.03 25.80
C LEU A 230 -3.18 7.28 24.57
N TRP A 231 -4.48 7.01 24.67
CA TRP A 231 -5.45 7.32 23.63
C TRP A 231 -5.58 8.82 23.36
N ASN A 232 -5.66 9.63 24.41
CA ASN A 232 -5.68 11.09 24.28
C ASN A 232 -4.41 11.59 23.59
N LEU A 233 -3.24 11.02 23.91
CA LEU A 233 -1.98 11.36 23.24
C LEU A 233 -2.04 11.10 21.73
N VAL A 234 -2.64 9.98 21.31
CA VAL A 234 -2.88 9.67 19.88
C VAL A 234 -3.79 10.73 19.24
N CYS A 235 -4.95 11.01 19.85
CA CYS A 235 -5.90 11.99 19.34
C CYS A 235 -5.29 13.39 19.21
N GLU A 236 -4.58 13.85 20.24
CA GLU A 236 -3.90 15.14 20.24
C GLU A 236 -2.80 15.21 19.17
N SER A 237 -2.08 14.11 18.93
CA SER A 237 -1.03 14.09 17.90
C SER A 237 -1.62 14.14 16.51
N ALA A 238 -2.66 13.34 16.26
CA ALA A 238 -3.40 13.33 15.01
C ALA A 238 -4.02 14.71 14.73
N TRP A 239 -4.53 15.40 15.75
CA TRP A 239 -5.00 16.77 15.63
C TRP A 239 -3.87 17.76 15.30
N ALA A 240 -2.71 17.62 15.93
CA ALA A 240 -1.59 18.54 15.75
C ALA A 240 -0.83 18.37 14.42
N ALA A 241 -0.71 17.14 13.91
CA ALA A 241 0.18 16.81 12.79
C ALA A 241 -0.46 15.90 11.72
N GLY A 242 -1.72 15.50 11.86
CA GLY A 242 -2.38 14.54 10.96
C GLY A 242 -1.94 13.08 11.18
N GLU A 243 -1.05 12.81 12.14
CA GLU A 243 -0.45 11.50 12.40
C GLU A 243 -0.20 11.27 13.91
N PRO A 244 -0.12 10.00 14.37
CA PRO A 244 -0.23 8.77 13.59
C PRO A 244 -1.67 8.42 13.24
N GLY A 245 -1.83 7.65 12.16
CA GLY A 245 -3.06 6.92 11.87
C GLY A 245 -3.27 5.73 12.81
N LEU A 246 -4.36 5.00 12.60
CA LEU A 246 -4.71 3.82 13.38
C LEU A 246 -4.79 2.61 12.45
N MET A 247 -4.28 1.48 12.92
CA MET A 247 -4.51 0.18 12.28
C MET A 247 -5.01 -0.80 13.33
N PHE A 248 -6.25 -1.25 13.21
CA PHE A 248 -6.85 -2.19 14.16
C PHE A 248 -6.37 -3.61 13.87
N LYS A 249 -5.12 -3.94 14.23
CA LYS A 249 -4.42 -5.18 13.84
C LYS A 249 -5.15 -6.45 14.25
N GLU A 250 -5.67 -6.47 15.47
CA GLU A 250 -6.43 -7.61 15.99
C GLU A 250 -7.71 -7.82 15.17
N ARG A 251 -8.46 -6.74 14.92
CA ARG A 251 -9.67 -6.75 14.09
C ARG A 251 -9.40 -7.20 12.67
N TYR A 252 -8.34 -6.66 12.06
CA TYR A 252 -7.93 -6.96 10.70
C TYR A 252 -7.64 -8.46 10.54
N ASN A 253 -6.93 -9.06 11.51
CA ASN A 253 -6.64 -10.49 11.48
C ASN A 253 -7.90 -11.34 11.73
N LYS A 254 -8.79 -10.95 12.65
CA LYS A 254 -10.05 -11.68 12.92
C LYS A 254 -10.99 -11.71 11.73
N GLU A 255 -11.11 -10.61 11.00
CA GLU A 255 -12.09 -10.46 9.91
C GLU A 255 -11.51 -10.80 8.51
N SER A 256 -10.20 -11.02 8.41
CA SER A 256 -9.56 -11.43 7.16
C SER A 256 -10.03 -12.82 6.73
N ASN A 257 -10.34 -13.01 5.44
CA ASN A 257 -10.60 -14.35 4.90
C ASN A 257 -9.39 -15.31 5.01
N SER A 258 -8.21 -14.76 5.28
CA SER A 258 -6.95 -15.50 5.45
C SER A 258 -6.58 -15.79 6.91
N TRP A 259 -7.44 -15.46 7.87
CA TRP A 259 -7.14 -15.46 9.32
C TRP A 259 -6.53 -16.76 9.86
N TYR A 260 -6.86 -17.90 9.25
CA TYR A 260 -6.44 -19.23 9.71
C TYR A 260 -5.08 -19.70 9.14
N PHE A 261 -4.47 -18.95 8.21
CA PHE A 261 -3.21 -19.36 7.57
C PHE A 261 -2.24 -18.22 7.23
N GLU A 262 -2.65 -16.95 7.33
CA GLU A 262 -1.81 -15.77 7.18
C GLU A 262 -2.08 -14.75 8.27
N GLU A 263 -1.04 -14.42 9.04
CA GLU A 263 -1.06 -13.29 9.96
C GLU A 263 -0.69 -12.00 9.21
N ILE A 264 -1.57 -11.00 9.29
CA ILE A 264 -1.35 -9.65 8.77
C ILE A 264 -0.57 -8.85 9.81
N ILE A 265 0.63 -8.40 9.43
CA ILE A 265 1.58 -7.77 10.36
C ILE A 265 1.68 -6.25 10.19
N ALA A 266 1.34 -5.75 9.00
CA ALA A 266 1.39 -4.34 8.64
C ALA A 266 0.43 -4.05 7.47
N THR A 267 0.36 -2.78 7.06
CA THR A 267 -0.29 -2.35 5.82
C THR A 267 0.72 -1.76 4.85
N ASN A 268 0.37 -1.69 3.57
CA ASN A 268 1.08 -0.84 2.61
C ASN A 268 1.02 0.66 3.02
N PRO A 269 1.72 1.57 2.31
CA PRO A 269 1.81 3.00 2.66
C PRO A 269 0.48 3.71 2.91
N CYS A 270 -0.58 3.36 2.19
CA CYS A 270 -1.87 4.06 2.26
C CYS A 270 -2.90 3.35 3.16
N GLY A 271 -2.55 2.22 3.78
CA GLY A 271 -3.39 1.55 4.79
C GLY A 271 -4.49 0.62 4.26
N GLU A 272 -4.75 0.63 2.95
CA GLU A 272 -5.86 -0.10 2.33
C GLU A 272 -5.60 -1.60 2.18
N GLN A 273 -4.33 -2.03 2.12
CA GLN A 273 -3.95 -3.44 2.06
C GLN A 273 -3.19 -3.86 3.33
N GLY A 274 -3.86 -4.58 4.22
CA GLY A 274 -3.23 -5.34 5.28
C GLY A 274 -2.61 -6.62 4.72
N LEU A 275 -1.30 -6.78 4.88
CA LEU A 275 -0.53 -7.83 4.25
C LEU A 275 0.33 -8.60 5.27
N PRO A 276 0.54 -9.92 5.06
CA PRO A 276 1.52 -10.67 5.82
C PRO A 276 2.94 -10.28 5.43
N ALA A 277 3.93 -10.84 6.13
CA ALA A 277 5.32 -10.79 5.70
C ALA A 277 5.46 -11.30 4.26
N TRP A 278 6.16 -10.54 3.40
CA TRP A 278 6.31 -10.79 1.96
C TRP A 278 5.02 -10.67 1.14
N GLY A 279 3.92 -10.26 1.75
CA GLY A 279 2.65 -10.03 1.05
C GLY A 279 2.77 -8.89 0.05
N VAL A 280 2.14 -9.09 -1.11
CA VAL A 280 2.09 -8.12 -2.20
C VAL A 280 0.69 -8.03 -2.79
N CYS A 281 0.36 -6.91 -3.42
CA CYS A 281 -0.95 -6.73 -4.04
C CYS A 281 -0.87 -5.79 -5.25
N ASN A 282 -1.46 -6.21 -6.38
CA ASN A 282 -1.86 -5.30 -7.45
C ASN A 282 -3.21 -4.68 -7.14
N LEU A 283 -3.40 -3.44 -7.58
CA LEU A 283 -4.64 -2.69 -7.37
C LEU A 283 -5.27 -2.27 -8.70
N GLY A 284 -6.56 -2.02 -8.66
CA GLY A 284 -7.28 -1.30 -9.71
C GLY A 284 -8.61 -0.78 -9.18
N ALA A 285 -9.18 0.22 -9.82
CA ALA A 285 -10.43 0.85 -9.37
C ALA A 285 -11.46 0.90 -10.50
N ILE A 286 -12.69 0.49 -10.20
CA ILE A 286 -13.83 0.70 -11.08
C ILE A 286 -14.35 2.12 -10.90
N ASN A 287 -14.53 2.86 -11.99
CA ASN A 287 -15.14 4.19 -11.95
C ASN A 287 -16.68 4.06 -11.87
N VAL A 288 -17.22 4.06 -10.65
CA VAL A 288 -18.67 3.83 -10.45
C VAL A 288 -19.54 4.95 -11.02
N ALA A 289 -18.98 6.12 -11.33
CA ALA A 289 -19.70 7.21 -11.97
C ALA A 289 -20.13 6.87 -13.41
N ASN A 290 -19.47 5.93 -14.08
CA ASN A 290 -19.82 5.49 -15.44
C ASN A 290 -21.07 4.59 -15.48
N PHE A 291 -21.54 4.12 -14.32
CA PHE A 291 -22.66 3.19 -14.20
C PHE A 291 -23.95 3.89 -13.79
N VAL A 292 -23.94 5.22 -13.67
CA VAL A 292 -25.16 6.01 -13.44
C VAL A 292 -25.81 6.33 -14.78
N GLN A 293 -27.06 5.90 -14.93
CA GLN A 293 -27.86 6.09 -16.15
C GLN A 293 -28.47 7.50 -16.21
N ALA A 294 -28.99 7.87 -17.38
CA ALA A 294 -29.61 9.18 -17.61
C ALA A 294 -30.85 9.42 -16.72
N ASP A 295 -31.55 8.35 -16.34
CA ASP A 295 -32.70 8.38 -15.43
C ASP A 295 -32.28 8.41 -13.94
N ARG A 296 -30.97 8.54 -13.67
CA ARG A 296 -30.35 8.61 -12.33
C ARG A 296 -30.36 7.29 -11.56
N THR A 297 -30.71 6.18 -12.21
CA THR A 297 -30.56 4.84 -11.62
C THR A 297 -29.13 4.32 -11.77
N PHE A 298 -28.75 3.35 -10.94
CA PHE A 298 -27.44 2.71 -10.98
C PHE A 298 -27.52 1.36 -11.71
N ASP A 299 -26.68 1.16 -12.71
CA ASP A 299 -26.60 -0.07 -13.50
C ASP A 299 -25.74 -1.14 -12.81
N TYR A 300 -26.37 -1.88 -11.89
CA TYR A 300 -25.73 -2.98 -11.18
C TYR A 300 -25.38 -4.18 -12.08
N GLU A 301 -26.13 -4.40 -13.17
CA GLU A 301 -25.87 -5.52 -14.07
C GLU A 301 -24.57 -5.30 -14.84
N ARG A 302 -24.42 -4.13 -15.45
CA ARG A 302 -23.18 -3.72 -16.15
C ARG A 302 -22.00 -3.66 -15.18
N LEU A 303 -22.19 -3.17 -13.95
CA LEU A 303 -21.14 -3.20 -12.93
C LEU A 303 -20.65 -4.64 -12.68
N GLY A 304 -21.58 -5.60 -12.54
CA GLY A 304 -21.23 -7.01 -12.35
C GLY A 304 -20.49 -7.60 -13.55
N GLN A 305 -20.80 -7.18 -14.77
CA GLN A 305 -20.09 -7.62 -15.98
C GLN A 305 -18.65 -7.07 -16.02
N VAL A 306 -18.49 -5.75 -15.82
CA VAL A 306 -17.18 -5.09 -15.80
C VAL A 306 -16.30 -5.62 -14.67
N ALA A 307 -16.87 -5.81 -13.46
CA ALA A 307 -16.12 -6.32 -12.31
C ALA A 307 -15.48 -7.69 -12.58
N ARG A 308 -16.14 -8.58 -13.33
CA ARG A 308 -15.56 -9.89 -13.72
C ARG A 308 -14.36 -9.72 -14.64
N VAL A 309 -14.41 -8.78 -15.58
CA VAL A 309 -13.29 -8.48 -16.48
C VAL A 309 -12.14 -7.85 -15.69
N CYS A 310 -12.43 -6.92 -14.78
CA CYS A 310 -11.43 -6.30 -13.91
C CYS A 310 -10.72 -7.33 -13.01
N MET A 311 -11.47 -8.26 -12.42
CA MET A 311 -10.88 -9.33 -11.62
C MET A 311 -9.99 -10.25 -12.46
N ARG A 312 -10.40 -10.61 -13.68
CA ARG A 312 -9.53 -11.38 -14.58
C ARG A 312 -8.28 -10.60 -14.96
N PHE A 313 -8.40 -9.31 -15.24
CA PHE A 313 -7.26 -8.44 -15.54
C PHE A 313 -6.26 -8.44 -14.38
N LEU A 314 -6.71 -8.19 -13.15
CA LEU A 314 -5.88 -8.15 -11.95
C LEU A 314 -5.28 -9.52 -11.60
N ASP A 315 -6.02 -10.61 -11.85
CA ASP A 315 -5.49 -11.97 -11.71
C ASP A 315 -4.40 -12.26 -12.75
N ASN A 316 -4.57 -11.86 -14.00
CA ASN A 316 -3.54 -12.02 -15.03
C ASN A 316 -2.26 -11.23 -14.71
N VAL A 317 -2.38 -10.05 -14.08
CA VAL A 317 -1.20 -9.28 -13.58
C VAL A 317 -0.33 -10.14 -12.66
N VAL A 318 -0.91 -11.09 -11.90
CA VAL A 318 -0.16 -12.02 -11.03
C VAL A 318 0.82 -12.88 -11.81
N ASP A 319 0.43 -13.27 -13.03
CA ASP A 319 1.24 -14.08 -13.92
C ASP A 319 2.16 -13.24 -14.82
N THR A 320 1.82 -11.97 -15.06
CA THR A 320 2.60 -11.07 -15.92
C THR A 320 3.74 -10.35 -15.19
N THR A 321 3.59 -10.05 -13.90
CA THR A 321 4.59 -9.24 -13.18
C THR A 321 5.91 -9.97 -13.00
N GLU A 322 7.01 -9.22 -13.10
CA GLU A 322 8.32 -9.65 -12.62
C GLU A 322 8.35 -9.68 -11.08
N TYR A 323 8.87 -10.77 -10.52
CA TYR A 323 9.12 -10.93 -9.10
C TYR A 323 10.62 -10.86 -8.83
N PHE A 324 11.02 -9.91 -7.98
CA PHE A 324 12.44 -9.69 -7.65
C PHE A 324 12.89 -10.48 -6.43
N PHE A 325 11.95 -10.87 -5.59
CA PHE A 325 12.17 -11.71 -4.43
C PHE A 325 11.34 -12.98 -4.57
N PRO A 326 11.95 -14.17 -4.51
CA PRO A 326 11.23 -15.43 -4.62
C PRO A 326 10.20 -15.59 -3.50
N GLU A 327 10.40 -14.96 -2.35
CA GLU A 327 9.44 -14.95 -1.24
C GLU A 327 8.15 -14.19 -1.59
N ASN A 328 8.25 -13.06 -2.32
CA ASN A 328 7.06 -12.36 -2.80
C ASN A 328 6.31 -13.21 -3.84
N GLU A 329 7.03 -13.90 -4.73
CA GLU A 329 6.40 -14.81 -5.70
C GLU A 329 5.71 -15.96 -4.98
N ALA A 330 6.40 -16.66 -4.08
CA ALA A 330 5.84 -17.79 -3.35
C ALA A 330 4.58 -17.39 -2.56
N ALA A 331 4.61 -16.25 -1.87
CA ALA A 331 3.45 -15.72 -1.15
C ALA A 331 2.28 -15.47 -2.12
N GLN A 332 2.55 -14.82 -3.24
CA GLN A 332 1.50 -14.42 -4.17
C GLN A 332 0.96 -15.58 -5.02
N ARG A 333 1.79 -16.55 -5.41
CA ARG A 333 1.35 -17.76 -6.14
C ARG A 333 0.44 -18.63 -5.29
N ARG A 334 0.58 -18.57 -3.96
CA ARG A 334 -0.25 -19.34 -3.02
C ARG A 334 -1.67 -18.80 -2.88
N ILE A 335 -1.86 -17.48 -2.93
CA ILE A 335 -3.15 -16.83 -2.61
C ILE A 335 -3.74 -15.98 -3.74
N ARG A 336 -2.90 -15.48 -4.66
CA ARG A 336 -3.24 -14.60 -5.78
C ARG A 336 -4.00 -13.34 -5.35
N ARG A 337 -3.47 -12.64 -4.35
CA ARG A 337 -4.12 -11.48 -3.73
C ARG A 337 -4.20 -10.30 -4.71
N THR A 338 -5.39 -9.75 -4.87
CA THR A 338 -5.68 -8.61 -5.74
C THR A 338 -6.55 -7.60 -4.98
N GLY A 339 -6.45 -6.31 -5.32
CA GLY A 339 -7.21 -5.25 -4.68
C GLY A 339 -8.04 -4.48 -5.70
N LEU A 340 -9.22 -5.02 -6.03
CA LEU A 340 -10.22 -4.31 -6.83
C LEU A 340 -11.03 -3.37 -5.93
N GLY A 341 -10.83 -2.07 -6.11
CA GLY A 341 -11.57 -1.01 -5.42
C GLY A 341 -12.53 -0.27 -6.33
N THR A 342 -12.98 0.89 -5.86
CA THR A 342 -13.82 1.82 -6.62
C THR A 342 -13.24 3.22 -6.58
N MET A 343 -13.58 4.03 -7.59
CA MET A 343 -13.37 5.46 -7.66
C MET A 343 -14.63 6.13 -8.21
N GLY A 344 -14.75 7.46 -8.10
CA GLY A 344 -15.89 8.19 -8.64
C GLY A 344 -17.19 8.05 -7.84
N LEU A 345 -17.13 7.58 -6.58
CA LEU A 345 -18.32 7.47 -5.73
C LEU A 345 -19.02 8.83 -5.53
N ALA A 346 -18.26 9.88 -5.25
CA ALA A 346 -18.82 11.22 -5.10
C ALA A 346 -19.52 11.69 -6.37
N ASP A 347 -18.92 11.49 -7.54
CA ASP A 347 -19.50 11.84 -8.83
C ASP A 347 -20.76 11.01 -9.12
N ALA A 348 -20.76 9.72 -8.79
CA ALA A 348 -21.93 8.86 -8.91
C ALA A 348 -23.09 9.39 -8.04
N LEU A 349 -22.81 9.73 -6.78
CA LEU A 349 -23.80 10.31 -5.87
C LEU A 349 -24.36 11.64 -6.39
N ILE A 350 -23.50 12.52 -6.92
CA ILE A 350 -23.93 13.78 -7.56
C ILE A 350 -24.86 13.50 -8.74
N LYS A 351 -24.48 12.58 -9.65
CA LYS A 351 -25.30 12.20 -10.82
C LYS A 351 -26.66 11.63 -10.39
N MET A 352 -26.68 10.82 -9.34
CA MET A 352 -27.91 10.26 -8.76
C MET A 352 -28.71 11.25 -7.92
N GLN A 353 -28.16 12.43 -7.62
CA GLN A 353 -28.72 13.41 -6.67
C GLN A 353 -28.92 12.86 -5.25
N VAL A 354 -27.99 12.00 -4.82
CA VAL A 354 -27.97 11.43 -3.47
C VAL A 354 -26.90 12.14 -2.64
N ARG A 355 -27.24 12.52 -1.40
CA ARG A 355 -26.29 13.15 -0.49
C ARG A 355 -25.39 12.08 0.14
N TYR A 356 -24.09 12.37 0.25
CA TYR A 356 -23.17 11.49 0.97
C TYR A 356 -23.53 11.42 2.47
N GLY A 357 -23.59 10.20 3.02
CA GLY A 357 -23.81 9.97 4.45
C GLY A 357 -25.25 10.16 4.93
N THR A 358 -26.25 10.01 4.05
CA THR A 358 -27.67 9.95 4.43
C THR A 358 -28.14 8.57 4.79
#